data_AF-A0A8T4UDE8-F1
#
_entry.id   AF-A0A8T4UDE8-F1
#
_cell.length_a   1.000
_cell.length_b   1.000
_cell.length_c   1.000
_cell.angle_alpha   90.00
_cell.angle_beta   90.00
_cell.angle_gamma   90.00
#
_symmetry.space_group_name_H-M   'P 1'
#
loop_
_entity.id
_entity.type
_entity.pdbx_description
1 polymer ?
#
loop_
_entity_poly.entity_id
_entity_poly.type
_entity_poly.pdbx_seq_one_letter_code
_entity_poly.pdbx_strand_id
1 'polypeptide(L)'
;MVIYSDTVIKIITSFLILILGLVLANVLSNILRKVLKEAEINKILAKQFKIKISVENYLVNIFKYLIYFAAAITVLNQLGIPTFILRIIFLVIVIIVIVFIVLAFKDWIPNLVSGFYIYKTQKIKTGDTIIMNGY
;
A
#
# COMPACT_ATOMS: atom_id res chain seq x y z
N MET A 1 17.72 -6.96 43.14
CA MET A 1 17.50 -8.26 42.46
C MET A 1 16.22 -8.17 41.60
N VAL A 2 16.28 -7.55 40.41
CA VAL A 2 15.15 -7.50 39.43
C VAL A 2 15.68 -7.38 37.99
N ILE A 3 16.81 -8.03 37.66
CA ILE A 3 17.42 -7.91 36.31
C ILE A 3 16.93 -9.05 35.38
N TYR A 4 16.69 -10.24 35.93
CA TYR A 4 16.22 -11.39 35.15
C TYR A 4 14.80 -11.21 34.60
N SER A 5 13.91 -10.52 35.32
CA SER A 5 12.54 -10.30 34.86
C SER A 5 12.49 -9.41 33.61
N ASP A 6 13.34 -8.38 33.52
CA ASP A 6 13.30 -7.43 32.40
C ASP A 6 13.74 -8.08 31.08
N THR A 7 14.84 -8.84 31.10
CA THR A 7 15.31 -9.56 29.90
C THR A 7 14.31 -10.62 29.45
N VAL A 8 13.74 -11.38 30.39
CA VAL A 8 12.72 -12.40 30.08
C VAL A 8 11.46 -11.75 29.49
N ILE A 9 10.99 -10.64 30.07
CA ILE A 9 9.86 -9.87 29.53
C ILE A 9 10.17 -9.39 28.11
N LYS A 10 11.34 -8.79 27.86
CA LYS A 10 11.72 -8.33 26.52
C LYS A 10 11.71 -9.45 25.48
N ILE A 11 12.20 -10.63 25.83
CA ILE A 11 12.20 -11.79 24.93
C ILE A 11 10.76 -12.25 24.65
N ILE A 12 9.94 -12.40 25.68
CA ILE A 12 8.53 -12.81 25.54
C ILE A 12 7.75 -11.79 24.70
N THR A 13 7.87 -10.50 25.01
CA THR A 13 7.21 -9.43 24.28
C THR A 13 7.67 -9.38 22.82
N SER A 14 8.97 -9.54 22.57
CA SER A 14 9.53 -9.64 21.21
C SER A 14 8.95 -10.81 20.42
N PHE A 15 8.81 -11.97 21.06
CA PHE A 15 8.21 -13.15 20.43
C PHE A 15 6.73 -12.93 20.11
N LEU A 16 5.98 -12.31 21.03
CA LEU A 16 4.58 -11.93 20.79
C LEU A 16 4.45 -10.92 19.64
N ILE A 17 5.29 -9.89 19.61
CA ILE A 17 5.31 -8.90 18.52
C ILE A 17 5.60 -9.58 17.18
N LEU A 18 6.55 -10.53 17.15
CA LEU A 18 6.87 -11.26 15.93
C LEU A 18 5.65 -12.05 15.43
N ILE A 19 5.00 -12.82 16.30
CA ILE A 19 3.80 -13.60 15.94
C ILE A 19 2.68 -12.67 15.45
N LEU A 20 2.39 -11.60 16.19
CA LEU A 20 1.36 -10.64 15.80
C LEU A 20 1.68 -9.98 14.46
N GLY A 21 2.94 -9.59 14.23
CA GLY A 21 3.39 -9.04 12.97
C GLY A 21 3.21 -10.02 11.80
N LEU A 22 3.51 -11.30 12.00
CA LEU A 22 3.29 -12.34 10.99
C LEU A 22 1.81 -12.55 10.69
N VAL A 23 0.97 -12.59 11.72
CA VAL A 23 -0.49 -12.72 11.56
C VAL A 23 -1.05 -11.49 10.82
N LEU A 24 -0.70 -10.28 11.26
CA LEU A 24 -1.13 -9.04 10.64
C LEU A 24 -0.72 -8.96 9.16
N ALA A 25 0.51 -9.33 8.85
CA ALA A 25 0.98 -9.36 7.46
C ALA A 25 0.11 -10.28 6.59
N ASN A 26 -0.24 -11.48 7.08
CA ASN A 26 -1.11 -12.39 6.34
C ASN A 26 -2.54 -11.85 6.19
N VAL A 27 -3.11 -11.30 7.26
CA VAL A 27 -4.47 -10.73 7.26
C VAL A 27 -4.55 -9.56 6.28
N LEU A 28 -3.67 -8.57 6.40
CA LEU A 28 -3.68 -7.37 5.56
C LEU A 28 -3.35 -7.72 4.09
N SER A 29 -2.43 -8.66 3.85
CA SER A 29 -2.13 -9.14 2.49
C SER A 29 -3.31 -9.86 1.84
N ASN A 30 -4.09 -10.61 2.61
CA ASN A 30 -5.29 -11.27 2.11
C ASN A 30 -6.39 -10.27 1.78
N ILE A 31 -6.54 -9.20 2.58
CA ILE A 31 -7.45 -8.09 2.27
C ILE A 31 -7.02 -7.41 0.97
N LEU A 32 -5.74 -7.04 0.86
CA LEU A 32 -5.21 -6.40 -0.34
C LEU A 32 -5.38 -7.29 -1.58
N ARG A 33 -5.17 -8.60 -1.44
CA ARG A 33 -5.39 -9.57 -2.53
C ARG A 33 -6.83 -9.57 -3.02
N LYS A 34 -7.82 -9.47 -2.13
CA LYS A 34 -9.23 -9.39 -2.51
C LYS A 34 -9.52 -8.08 -3.26
N VAL A 35 -9.07 -6.94 -2.71
CA VAL A 35 -9.24 -5.62 -3.33
C VAL A 35 -8.64 -5.58 -4.73
N LEU A 36 -7.41 -6.07 -4.90
CA LEU A 36 -6.74 -6.06 -6.20
C LEU A 36 -7.39 -6.99 -7.23
N LYS A 37 -7.93 -8.14 -6.79
CA LYS A 37 -8.68 -9.07 -7.65
C LYS A 37 -10.03 -8.48 -8.07
N GLU A 38 -10.74 -7.85 -7.15
CA GLU A 38 -12.03 -7.18 -7.43
C GLU A 38 -11.86 -6.02 -8.42
N ALA A 39 -10.73 -5.31 -8.35
CA ALA A 39 -10.37 -4.29 -9.32
C ALA A 39 -9.97 -4.85 -10.71
N GLU A 40 -9.93 -6.18 -10.87
CA GLU A 40 -9.58 -6.88 -12.11
C GLU A 40 -8.29 -6.38 -12.79
N ILE A 41 -7.31 -5.94 -11.99
CA ILE A 41 -6.07 -5.29 -12.47
C ILE A 41 -5.38 -6.15 -13.53
N ASN A 42 -5.22 -7.45 -13.29
CA ASN A 42 -4.57 -8.35 -14.25
C ASN A 42 -5.35 -8.44 -15.57
N LYS A 43 -6.69 -8.41 -15.55
CA LYS A 43 -7.50 -8.46 -16.78
C LYS A 43 -7.38 -7.16 -17.57
N ILE A 44 -7.39 -6.01 -16.88
CA ILE A 44 -7.20 -4.69 -17.52
C ILE A 44 -5.83 -4.63 -18.18
N LEU A 45 -4.77 -5.04 -17.46
CA LEU A 45 -3.40 -5.04 -17.96
C LEU A 45 -3.21 -6.00 -19.14
N ALA A 46 -3.80 -7.19 -19.09
CA ALA A 46 -3.75 -8.14 -20.19
C ALA A 46 -4.44 -7.60 -21.45
N LYS A 47 -5.60 -6.93 -21.31
CA LYS A 47 -6.37 -6.39 -22.43
C LYS A 47 -5.74 -5.14 -23.05
N GLN A 48 -5.33 -4.18 -22.23
CA GLN A 48 -4.83 -2.89 -22.72
C GLN A 48 -3.34 -2.92 -23.06
N PHE A 49 -2.53 -3.66 -22.30
CA PHE A 49 -1.07 -3.62 -22.40
C PHE A 49 -0.44 -4.94 -22.85
N LYS A 50 -1.24 -5.99 -23.11
CA LYS A 50 -0.78 -7.35 -23.47
C LYS A 50 0.18 -7.98 -22.45
N ILE A 51 0.16 -7.51 -21.20
CA ILE A 51 1.00 -8.02 -20.12
C ILE A 51 0.32 -9.24 -19.47
N LYS A 52 0.97 -10.41 -19.50
CA LYS A 52 0.47 -11.67 -18.91
C LYS A 52 1.05 -11.97 -17.52
N ILE A 53 1.47 -10.94 -16.79
CA ILE A 53 2.09 -11.06 -15.48
C ILE A 53 1.02 -10.87 -14.40
N SER A 54 1.09 -11.64 -13.31
CA SER A 54 0.19 -11.49 -12.17
C SER A 54 0.63 -10.34 -11.26
N VAL A 55 0.49 -9.10 -11.74
CA VAL A 55 0.86 -7.87 -11.02
C VAL A 55 0.23 -7.82 -9.64
N GLU A 56 -1.03 -8.26 -9.52
CA GLU A 56 -1.73 -8.37 -8.24
C GLU A 56 -0.94 -9.20 -7.21
N ASN A 57 -0.38 -10.35 -7.60
CA ASN A 57 0.40 -11.20 -6.71
C ASN A 57 1.71 -10.53 -6.28
N TYR A 58 2.37 -9.82 -7.20
CA TYR A 58 3.59 -9.07 -6.87
C TYR A 58 3.30 -7.96 -5.87
N LEU A 59 2.25 -7.17 -6.08
CA LEU A 59 1.86 -6.10 -5.17
C LEU A 59 1.51 -6.63 -3.78
N VAL A 60 0.75 -7.73 -3.69
CA VAL A 60 0.43 -8.38 -2.41
C VAL A 60 1.69 -8.84 -1.70
N ASN A 61 2.63 -9.45 -2.42
CA ASN A 61 3.88 -9.93 -1.83
C ASN A 61 4.78 -8.78 -1.37
N ILE A 62 4.92 -7.72 -2.15
CA ILE A 62 5.67 -6.52 -1.76
C ILE A 62 5.09 -5.94 -0.47
N PHE A 63 3.77 -5.76 -0.41
CA PHE A 63 3.08 -5.26 0.78
C PHE A 63 3.28 -6.18 1.99
N LYS A 64 3.20 -7.49 1.80
CA LYS A 64 3.49 -8.48 2.85
C LYS A 64 4.90 -8.34 3.41
N TYR A 65 5.90 -8.20 2.54
CA TYR A 65 7.30 -8.04 2.96
C TYR A 65 7.56 -6.71 3.66
N LEU A 66 6.87 -5.63 3.28
CA LEU A 66 6.94 -4.36 4.01
C LEU A 66 6.45 -4.53 5.46
N ILE A 67 5.36 -5.27 5.68
CA ILE A 67 4.85 -5.52 7.03
C ILE A 67 5.80 -6.42 7.81
N TYR A 68 6.34 -7.48 7.20
CA TYR A 68 7.35 -8.32 7.83
C TYR A 68 8.60 -7.54 8.23
N PHE A 69 9.06 -6.64 7.38
CA PHE A 69 10.21 -5.80 7.66
C PHE A 69 9.93 -4.82 8.81
N ALA A 70 8.74 -4.21 8.84
CA ALA A 70 8.31 -3.37 9.96
C ALA A 70 8.24 -4.17 11.28
N ALA A 71 7.69 -5.39 11.24
CA ALA A 71 7.66 -6.27 12.41
C ALA A 71 9.06 -6.63 12.90
N ALA A 72 9.99 -6.97 11.99
CA ALA A 72 11.38 -7.25 12.33
C ALA A 72 12.07 -6.06 12.99
N ILE A 73 11.91 -4.84 12.44
CA ILE A 73 12.44 -3.61 13.06
C ILE A 73 11.87 -3.42 14.47
N THR A 74 10.59 -3.69 14.67
CA THR A 74 9.92 -3.53 15.97
C THR A 74 10.47 -4.52 16.99
N VAL A 75 10.66 -5.78 16.59
CA VAL A 75 11.28 -6.84 17.42
C VAL A 75 12.71 -6.46 17.81
N LEU A 76 13.53 -6.06 16.85
CA LEU A 76 14.92 -5.66 17.12
C LEU A 76 14.98 -4.49 18.11
N ASN A 77 14.10 -3.49 17.95
CA ASN A 77 14.02 -2.38 18.87
C ASN A 77 13.59 -2.81 20.29
N GLN A 78 12.65 -3.75 20.41
CA GLN A 78 12.22 -4.29 21.70
C GLN A 78 13.35 -5.04 22.42
N LEU A 79 14.23 -5.72 21.66
CA LEU A 79 15.44 -6.37 22.17
C LEU A 79 16.56 -5.38 22.51
N GLY A 80 16.38 -4.07 22.29
CA GLY A 80 17.41 -3.06 22.51
C GLY A 80 18.50 -3.03 21.42
N ILE A 81 18.27 -3.70 20.29
CA ILE A 81 19.19 -3.69 19.15
C ILE A 81 18.99 -2.35 18.40
N PRO A 82 20.07 -1.61 18.10
CA PRO A 82 19.96 -0.36 17.35
C PRO A 82 19.31 -0.58 15.96
N THR A 83 18.21 0.11 15.71
CA THR A 83 17.44 0.00 14.44
C THR A 83 17.42 1.29 13.62
N PHE A 84 18.25 2.28 13.98
CA PHE A 84 18.24 3.61 13.37
C PHE A 84 18.36 3.57 11.84
N ILE A 85 19.36 2.85 11.32
CA ILE A 85 19.58 2.71 9.87
C ILE A 85 18.41 1.99 9.19
N LEU A 86 17.91 0.89 9.78
CA LEU A 86 16.80 0.12 9.23
C LEU A 86 15.50 0.95 9.16
N ARG A 87 15.24 1.77 10.18
CA ARG A 87 14.09 2.69 10.22
C ARG A 87 14.17 3.74 9.12
N ILE A 88 15.35 4.30 8.88
CA ILE A 88 15.55 5.28 7.79
C ILE A 88 15.31 4.61 6.44
N ILE A 89 15.90 3.44 6.20
CA ILE A 89 15.69 2.70 4.95
C ILE A 89 14.20 2.40 4.75
N PHE A 90 13.52 1.92 5.80
CA PHE A 90 12.09 1.64 5.73
C PHE A 90 11.27 2.89 5.40
N LEU A 91 11.56 4.00 6.08
CA LEU A 91 10.87 5.27 5.87
C LEU A 91 11.06 5.77 4.43
N VAL A 92 12.28 5.72 3.89
CA VAL A 92 12.57 6.10 2.51
C VAL A 92 11.78 5.24 1.52
N ILE A 93 11.75 3.92 1.72
CA ILE A 93 10.97 3.01 0.85
C ILE A 93 9.47 3.36 0.90
N VAL A 94 8.91 3.57 2.10
CA VAL A 94 7.50 3.93 2.26
C VAL A 94 7.19 5.27 1.60
N ILE A 95 8.04 6.29 1.77
CA ILE A 95 7.88 7.60 1.13
C ILE A 95 7.89 7.45 -0.39
N ILE A 96 8.84 6.70 -0.94
CA ILE A 96 8.92 6.47 -2.39
C ILE A 96 7.62 5.83 -2.91
N VAL A 97 7.12 4.79 -2.23
CA VAL A 97 5.85 4.13 -2.59
C VAL A 97 4.69 5.12 -2.56
N ILE A 98 4.57 5.93 -1.50
CA ILE A 98 3.52 6.94 -1.38
C ILE A 98 3.62 7.97 -2.50
N VAL A 99 4.81 8.48 -2.79
CA VAL A 99 5.03 9.45 -3.88
C VAL A 99 4.61 8.86 -5.22
N PHE A 100 4.98 7.60 -5.52
CA PHE A 100 4.55 6.94 -6.74
C PHE A 100 3.04 6.78 -6.84
N ILE A 101 2.37 6.43 -5.73
CA ILE A 101 0.90 6.34 -5.69
C ILE A 101 0.29 7.72 -5.96
N VAL A 102 0.75 8.76 -5.26
CA VAL A 102 0.24 10.13 -5.45
C VAL A 102 0.44 10.59 -6.90
N LEU A 103 1.61 10.35 -7.49
CA LEU A 103 1.89 10.70 -8.88
C LEU A 103 1.02 9.92 -9.86
N ALA A 104 0.79 8.63 -9.62
CA ALA A 104 -0.08 7.79 -10.46
C ALA A 104 -1.54 8.27 -10.45
N PHE A 105 -2.02 8.81 -9.33
CA PHE A 105 -3.38 9.31 -9.18
C PHE A 105 -3.54 10.81 -9.48
N LYS A 106 -2.44 11.53 -9.75
CA LYS A 106 -2.42 12.98 -9.93
C LYS A 106 -3.45 13.48 -10.96
N ASP A 107 -3.56 12.78 -12.09
CA ASP A 107 -4.46 13.20 -13.19
C ASP A 107 -5.86 12.56 -13.05
N TRP A 108 -5.94 11.39 -12.41
CA TRP A 108 -7.19 10.68 -12.21
C TRP A 108 -8.15 11.43 -11.27
N ILE A 109 -7.64 12.02 -10.18
CA ILE A 109 -8.47 12.73 -9.20
C ILE A 109 -9.16 13.97 -9.82
N PRO A 110 -8.45 14.91 -10.49
CA PRO A 110 -9.09 16.04 -11.15
C PRO A 110 -10.08 15.62 -12.22
N ASN A 111 -9.79 14.56 -12.99
CA ASN A 111 -10.68 14.05 -14.03
C ASN A 111 -11.97 13.46 -13.45
N LEU A 112 -11.87 12.71 -12.35
CA LEU A 112 -13.05 12.23 -11.63
C LEU A 112 -13.90 13.37 -11.06
N VAL A 113 -13.26 14.35 -10.42
CA VAL A 113 -13.96 15.52 -9.85
C VAL A 113 -14.66 16.30 -10.96
N SER A 114 -13.99 16.49 -12.11
CA SER A 114 -14.55 17.18 -13.27
C SER A 114 -15.72 16.41 -13.87
N GLY A 115 -15.60 15.09 -14.03
CA GLY A 115 -16.69 14.24 -14.50
C GLY A 115 -17.90 14.27 -13.57
N PHE A 116 -17.68 14.19 -12.25
CA PHE A 116 -18.75 14.31 -11.26
C PHE A 116 -19.40 15.70 -11.26
N TYR A 117 -18.60 16.76 -11.43
CA TYR A 117 -19.09 18.13 -11.54
C TYR A 117 -19.99 18.31 -12.77
N ILE A 118 -19.57 17.81 -13.94
CA ILE A 118 -20.36 17.87 -15.17
C ILE A 118 -21.67 17.08 -14.99
N TYR A 119 -21.59 15.86 -14.44
CA TYR A 119 -22.76 15.03 -14.18
C TYR A 119 -23.75 15.70 -13.23
N LYS A 120 -23.27 16.29 -12.12
CA LYS A 120 -24.14 16.95 -11.14
C LYS A 120 -24.72 18.26 -11.64
N THR A 121 -23.93 19.05 -12.35
CA THR A 121 -24.37 20.37 -12.82
C THR A 121 -25.20 20.30 -14.09
N GLN A 122 -25.17 19.19 -14.84
CA GLN A 122 -25.89 19.01 -16.10
C GLN A 122 -25.68 20.16 -17.09
N LYS A 123 -24.55 20.88 -16.95
CA LYS A 123 -24.17 22.03 -17.79
C LYS A 123 -23.85 21.62 -19.23
N ILE A 124 -23.56 20.35 -19.42
CA ILE A 124 -23.29 19.72 -20.72
C ILE A 124 -24.11 18.42 -20.72
N LYS A 125 -24.92 18.22 -21.76
CA LYS A 125 -25.78 17.05 -21.95
C LYS A 125 -25.43 16.34 -23.24
N THR A 126 -25.85 15.08 -23.32
CA THR A 126 -25.73 14.27 -24.53
C THR A 126 -26.54 14.91 -25.66
N GLY A 127 -25.86 15.30 -26.74
CA GLY A 127 -26.46 16.01 -27.88
C GLY A 127 -26.06 17.48 -27.98
N ASP A 128 -25.45 18.05 -26.94
CA ASP A 128 -24.94 19.42 -26.98
C ASP A 128 -23.72 19.50 -27.92
N THR A 129 -23.70 20.53 -28.78
CA THR A 129 -22.48 20.88 -29.52
C THR A 129 -21.64 21.79 -28.64
N ILE A 130 -20.51 21.28 -28.18
CA ILE A 130 -19.57 21.96 -27.28
C ILE A 130 -18.29 22.26 -28.05
N ILE A 131 -17.78 23.48 -27.91
CA ILE A 131 -16.49 23.89 -28.47
C ILE A 131 -15.49 23.92 -27.31
N MET A 132 -14.48 23.05 -27.36
CA MET A 132 -13.39 23.01 -26.40
C MET A 132 -12.11 23.53 -27.05
N ASN A 133 -11.66 24.72 -26.64
CA ASN A 133 -10.39 25.32 -27.06
C ASN A 133 -10.12 25.24 -28.58
N GLY A 134 -11.16 25.49 -29.39
CA GLY A 134 -11.05 25.53 -30.86
C GLY A 134 -11.40 24.24 -31.61
N TYR A 135 -11.89 23.21 -30.91
CA TYR A 135 -12.41 21.97 -31.48
C TYR A 135 -13.87 21.74 -31.09
#